data_AF-A0AAW6E596-F1
#
_entry.id   AF-A0AAW6E596-F1
#
_cell.length_a   1.000
_cell.length_b   1.000
_cell.length_c   1.000
_cell.angle_alpha   90.00
_cell.angle_beta   90.00
_cell.angle_gamma   90.00
#
_symmetry.space_group_name_H-M   'P 1'
#
loop_
_entity.id
_entity.type
_entity.pdbx_description
1 polymer ?
#
loop_
_entity_poly.entity_id
_entity_poly.type
_entity_poly.pdbx_seq_one_letter_code
_entity_poly.pdbx_strand_id
1 'polypeptide(L)'
;MDNNENKNQETELEEVKTEEAVETAEKAVDNADEVEEAQIEKEPVLSFEYDVKNEEEERAFLAFQKKFVYAHNWKITAAFGVVAVLFIVSIVRNPSGYLNWVLAFICLAIIVLTWYNTRRIRKYLMQALKPLEDDKYVFTLYDDSFKIETLPTEEEKQEEDFTPVPPRIVGFEDISLNVLENDEMFIIILKKETIYVLAKRVMNEQQQETLRKTFSELLDSDYEMIDNK
;
A
#
# COMPACT_ATOMS: atom_id res chain seq x y z
N MET A 1 -38.44 -12.93 20.01
CA MET A 1 -37.14 -13.56 20.31
C MET A 1 -36.32 -13.39 19.04
N ASP A 2 -35.87 -12.19 18.71
CA ASP A 2 -35.42 -11.87 17.34
C ASP A 2 -34.21 -10.93 17.38
N ASN A 3 -33.20 -11.28 18.18
CA ASN A 3 -31.99 -10.45 18.37
C ASN A 3 -30.68 -11.22 18.12
N ASN A 4 -30.76 -12.42 17.54
CA ASN A 4 -29.61 -13.30 17.30
C ASN A 4 -29.35 -13.58 15.80
N GLU A 5 -30.34 -13.37 14.92
CA GLU A 5 -30.16 -13.53 13.47
C GLU A 5 -29.47 -12.32 12.81
N ASN A 6 -29.72 -11.10 13.32
CA ASN A 6 -29.14 -9.88 12.75
C ASN A 6 -27.63 -9.74 13.02
N LYS A 7 -27.13 -10.37 14.09
CA LYS A 7 -25.71 -10.35 14.45
C LYS A 7 -24.88 -11.32 13.60
N ASN A 8 -25.47 -12.46 13.21
CA ASN A 8 -24.83 -13.40 12.30
C ASN A 8 -24.72 -12.84 10.87
N GLN A 9 -25.74 -12.12 10.38
CA GLN A 9 -25.69 -11.51 9.04
C GLN A 9 -24.65 -10.39 8.93
N GLU A 10 -24.46 -9.58 9.98
CA GLU A 10 -23.37 -8.58 10.01
C GLU A 10 -21.98 -9.25 10.04
N THR A 11 -21.86 -10.41 10.70
CA THR A 11 -20.59 -11.14 10.81
C THR A 11 -20.24 -11.84 9.49
N GLU A 12 -21.25 -12.41 8.80
CA GLU A 12 -21.10 -13.02 7.47
C GLU A 12 -20.81 -11.97 6.37
N LEU A 13 -21.42 -10.78 6.42
CA LEU A 13 -21.08 -9.69 5.49
C LEU A 13 -19.70 -9.06 5.75
N GLU A 14 -19.19 -9.12 6.99
CA GLU A 14 -17.82 -8.72 7.33
C GLU A 14 -16.79 -9.78 6.93
N GLU A 15 -17.09 -11.07 7.05
CA GLU A 15 -16.23 -12.16 6.56
C GLU A 15 -16.11 -12.15 5.04
N VAL A 16 -17.23 -12.02 4.30
CA VAL A 16 -17.21 -11.99 2.82
C VAL A 16 -16.42 -10.80 2.26
N LYS A 17 -16.44 -9.64 2.93
CA LYS A 17 -15.62 -8.47 2.54
C LYS A 17 -14.15 -8.61 2.91
N THR A 18 -13.85 -9.38 3.95
CA THR A 18 -12.46 -9.67 4.35
C THR A 18 -11.88 -10.70 3.39
N GLU A 19 -12.66 -11.70 2.99
CA GLU A 19 -12.31 -12.64 1.90
C GLU A 19 -12.16 -11.91 0.57
N GLU A 20 -13.02 -10.96 0.20
CA GLU A 20 -12.85 -10.20 -1.06
C GLU A 20 -11.59 -9.32 -1.06
N ALA A 21 -11.16 -8.81 0.11
CA ALA A 21 -9.92 -8.06 0.25
C ALA A 21 -8.67 -8.97 0.24
N VAL A 22 -8.78 -10.17 0.81
CA VAL A 22 -7.73 -11.22 0.78
C VAL A 22 -7.63 -11.83 -0.62
N GLU A 23 -8.74 -12.05 -1.31
CA GLU A 23 -8.82 -12.52 -2.69
C GLU A 23 -8.31 -11.45 -3.67
N THR A 24 -8.48 -10.16 -3.36
CA THR A 24 -7.84 -9.08 -4.14
C THR A 24 -6.33 -9.04 -3.90
N ALA A 25 -5.86 -9.42 -2.70
CA ALA A 25 -4.44 -9.58 -2.42
C ALA A 25 -3.84 -10.84 -3.06
N GLU A 26 -4.57 -11.96 -3.08
CA GLU A 26 -4.21 -13.20 -3.79
C GLU A 26 -4.28 -13.03 -5.32
N LYS A 27 -5.27 -12.31 -5.86
CA LYS A 27 -5.36 -12.02 -7.30
C LYS A 27 -4.33 -11.01 -7.79
N ALA A 28 -3.77 -10.20 -6.89
CA ALA A 28 -2.59 -9.40 -7.17
C ALA A 28 -1.30 -10.25 -7.22
N VAL A 29 -1.32 -11.46 -6.63
CA VAL A 29 -0.26 -12.47 -6.75
C VAL A 29 -0.45 -13.30 -8.04
N ASP A 30 -1.69 -13.66 -8.41
CA ASP A 30 -1.97 -14.51 -9.59
C ASP A 30 -1.85 -13.82 -10.96
N ASN A 31 -1.78 -12.49 -11.06
CA ASN A 31 -1.58 -11.79 -12.35
C ASN A 31 -0.11 -11.41 -12.62
N ALA A 32 0.84 -11.99 -11.89
CA ALA A 32 2.27 -11.91 -12.17
C ALA A 32 2.81 -13.13 -12.94
N ASP A 33 1.94 -14.08 -13.29
CA ASP A 33 2.30 -15.28 -14.06
C ASP A 33 2.44 -14.97 -15.55
N GLU A 34 3.57 -14.33 -15.90
CA GLU A 34 4.35 -14.52 -17.12
C GLU A 34 5.48 -13.47 -17.14
N VAL A 35 6.45 -13.61 -16.22
CA VAL A 35 7.78 -13.06 -16.44
C VAL A 35 8.73 -14.25 -16.42
N GLU A 36 9.08 -14.69 -17.63
CA GLU A 36 10.15 -15.64 -17.92
C GLU A 36 11.30 -15.51 -16.93
N GLU A 37 11.78 -16.65 -16.43
CA GLU A 37 13.05 -16.82 -15.74
C GLU A 37 14.22 -16.39 -16.64
N ALA A 38 14.35 -15.09 -16.88
CA ALA A 38 15.57 -14.52 -17.40
C ALA A 38 16.57 -14.52 -16.25
N GLN A 39 17.42 -15.55 -16.18
CA GLN A 39 18.68 -15.47 -15.46
C GLN A 39 19.41 -14.24 -15.98
N ILE A 40 19.36 -13.13 -15.22
CA ILE A 40 20.04 -11.89 -15.59
C ILE A 40 21.54 -12.15 -15.42
N GLU A 41 22.23 -12.58 -16.49
CA GLU A 41 23.70 -12.63 -16.59
C GLU A 41 24.32 -11.20 -16.68
N LYS A 42 23.69 -10.19 -16.06
CA LYS A 42 24.23 -8.83 -15.99
C LYS A 42 24.88 -8.63 -14.64
N GLU A 43 26.06 -8.01 -14.63
CA GLU A 43 26.70 -7.61 -13.38
C GLU A 43 25.81 -6.57 -12.67
N PRO A 44 25.47 -6.78 -11.38
CA PRO A 44 24.63 -5.84 -10.66
C PRO A 44 25.39 -4.55 -10.34
N VAL A 45 24.70 -3.42 -10.45
CA VAL A 45 25.23 -2.09 -10.08
C VAL A 45 25.45 -2.00 -8.58
N LEU A 46 24.50 -2.53 -7.81
CA LEU A 46 24.61 -2.70 -6.36
C LEU A 46 23.74 -3.87 -5.90
N SER A 47 24.14 -4.51 -4.81
CA SER A 47 23.34 -5.52 -4.12
C SER A 47 23.57 -5.41 -2.63
N PHE A 48 22.51 -5.53 -1.83
CA PHE A 48 22.61 -5.55 -0.38
C PHE A 48 21.46 -6.32 0.26
N GLU A 49 21.74 -6.90 1.43
CA GLU A 49 20.74 -7.53 2.29
C GLU A 49 20.08 -6.47 3.18
N TYR A 50 18.78 -6.60 3.43
CA TYR A 50 18.03 -5.68 4.27
C TYR A 50 16.86 -6.36 4.98
N ASP A 51 16.47 -5.78 6.10
CA ASP A 51 15.25 -6.06 6.85
C ASP A 51 14.37 -4.79 6.85
N VAL A 52 13.07 -4.94 7.09
CA VAL A 52 12.15 -3.80 7.20
C VAL A 52 11.43 -3.87 8.53
N LYS A 53 11.58 -2.82 9.35
CA LYS A 53 10.86 -2.74 10.63
C LYS A 53 9.41 -2.37 10.41
N ASN A 54 8.53 -2.85 11.29
CA ASN A 54 7.10 -2.56 11.19
C ASN A 54 6.81 -1.04 11.25
N GLU A 55 7.60 -0.27 12.02
CA GLU A 55 7.50 1.19 12.04
C GLU A 55 7.88 1.85 10.70
N GLU A 56 8.83 1.27 9.97
CA GLU A 56 9.29 1.76 8.66
C GLU A 56 8.22 1.51 7.60
N GLU A 57 7.60 0.33 7.62
CA GLU A 57 6.44 0.00 6.78
C GLU A 57 5.26 0.90 7.06
N GLU A 58 4.96 1.20 8.34
CA GLU A 58 3.87 2.09 8.69
C GLU A 58 4.06 3.49 8.11
N ARG A 59 5.28 4.02 8.21
CA ARG A 59 5.63 5.34 7.65
C ARG A 59 5.60 5.32 6.13
N ALA A 60 6.09 4.27 5.50
CA ALA A 60 6.03 4.10 4.06
C ALA A 60 4.58 4.03 3.55
N PHE A 61 3.73 3.26 4.25
CA PHE A 61 2.31 3.15 3.93
C PHE A 61 1.59 4.48 4.12
N LEU A 62 1.95 5.27 5.14
CA LEU A 62 1.43 6.62 5.33
C LEU A 62 1.80 7.57 4.19
N ALA A 63 3.05 7.52 3.72
CA ALA A 63 3.49 8.29 2.57
C ALA A 63 2.71 7.91 1.31
N PHE A 64 2.53 6.60 1.06
CA PHE A 64 1.68 6.08 0.00
C PHE A 64 0.23 6.61 0.12
N GLN A 65 -0.38 6.54 1.32
CA GLN A 65 -1.74 7.03 1.54
C GLN A 65 -1.85 8.53 1.28
N LYS A 66 -0.89 9.34 1.73
CA LYS A 66 -0.88 10.78 1.46
C LYS A 66 -0.84 11.07 -0.03
N LYS A 67 0.00 10.35 -0.79
CA LYS A 67 0.16 10.53 -2.23
C LYS A 67 -1.07 10.10 -3.03
N PHE A 68 -1.60 8.90 -2.78
CA PHE A 68 -2.60 8.29 -3.66
C PHE A 68 -4.02 8.25 -3.09
N VAL A 69 -4.18 8.13 -1.77
CA VAL A 69 -5.49 7.89 -1.14
C VAL A 69 -6.12 9.19 -0.63
N TYR A 70 -5.37 10.01 0.09
CA TYR A 70 -5.92 11.18 0.80
C TYR A 70 -6.43 12.25 -0.16
N ALA A 71 -5.73 12.47 -1.28
CA ALA A 71 -6.18 13.41 -2.30
C ALA A 71 -7.56 13.03 -2.87
N HIS A 72 -7.80 11.73 -3.11
CA HIS A 72 -9.10 11.23 -3.57
C HIS A 72 -10.18 11.38 -2.48
N ASN A 73 -9.88 10.93 -1.25
CA ASN A 73 -10.80 11.02 -0.13
C ASN A 73 -11.19 12.46 0.21
N TRP A 74 -10.27 13.41 0.08
CA TRP A 74 -10.55 14.83 0.29
C TRP A 74 -11.49 15.38 -0.79
N LYS A 75 -11.32 14.97 -2.06
CA LYS A 75 -12.26 15.34 -3.15
C LYS A 75 -13.67 14.82 -2.86
N ILE A 76 -13.81 13.56 -2.41
CA ILE A 76 -15.09 12.98 -1.99
C ILE A 76 -15.67 13.77 -0.81
N THR A 77 -14.86 14.02 0.22
CA THR A 77 -15.26 14.75 1.42
C THR A 77 -15.74 16.15 1.09
N ALA A 78 -15.04 16.87 0.22
CA ALA A 78 -15.43 18.20 -0.24
C ALA A 78 -16.75 18.16 -1.04
N ALA A 79 -16.89 17.21 -1.98
CA ALA A 79 -18.10 17.08 -2.79
C ALA A 79 -19.34 16.79 -1.94
N PHE A 80 -19.29 15.76 -1.09
CA PHE A 80 -20.39 15.42 -0.19
C PHE A 80 -20.60 16.48 0.89
N GLY A 81 -19.54 17.18 1.31
CA GLY A 81 -19.64 18.31 2.24
C GLY A 81 -20.46 19.47 1.67
N VAL A 82 -20.21 19.86 0.40
CA VAL A 82 -21.01 20.88 -0.28
C VAL A 82 -22.47 20.46 -0.40
N VAL A 83 -22.72 19.21 -0.80
CA VAL A 83 -24.09 18.66 -0.92
C VAL A 83 -24.80 18.64 0.44
N ALA A 84 -24.11 18.23 1.51
CA ALA A 84 -24.67 18.25 2.87
C ALA A 84 -25.05 19.66 3.32
N VAL A 85 -24.22 20.67 3.03
CA VAL A 85 -24.52 22.08 3.36
C VAL A 85 -25.78 22.56 2.64
N LEU A 86 -25.96 22.21 1.36
CA LEU A 86 -27.18 22.56 0.60
C LEU A 86 -28.43 21.96 1.25
N PHE A 87 -28.36 20.70 1.68
CA PHE A 87 -29.48 20.07 2.39
C PHE A 87 -29.75 20.74 3.74
N ILE A 88 -28.71 21.10 4.51
CA ILE A 88 -28.88 21.83 5.77
C ILE A 88 -29.58 23.18 5.56
N VAL A 89 -29.17 23.95 4.55
CA VAL A 89 -29.84 25.23 4.20
C VAL A 89 -31.30 25.00 3.81
N SER A 90 -31.60 23.93 3.06
CA SER A 90 -32.97 23.58 2.71
C SER A 90 -33.80 23.20 3.93
N ILE A 91 -33.23 22.50 4.91
CA ILE A 91 -33.90 22.12 6.17
C ILE A 91 -34.24 23.38 6.99
N VAL A 92 -33.32 24.34 7.10
CA VAL A 92 -33.55 25.59 7.85
C VAL A 92 -34.65 26.44 7.23
N ARG A 93 -34.72 26.51 5.89
CA ARG A 93 -35.76 27.27 5.18
C ARG A 93 -37.12 26.57 5.18
N ASN A 94 -37.14 25.25 5.01
CA ASN A 94 -38.36 24.45 4.93
C ASN A 94 -38.17 23.14 5.72
N PRO A 95 -38.49 23.12 7.02
CA PRO A 95 -38.24 21.96 7.89
C PRO A 95 -39.22 20.80 7.65
N SER A 96 -40.22 20.96 6.78
CA SER A 96 -41.23 19.92 6.50
C SER A 96 -40.72 18.75 5.65
N GLY A 97 -39.55 18.89 5.01
CA GLY A 97 -38.98 17.88 4.12
C GLY A 97 -38.10 16.85 4.84
N TYR A 98 -38.70 15.75 5.33
CA TYR A 98 -37.98 14.61 5.92
C TYR A 98 -36.84 14.08 5.03
N LEU A 99 -37.05 14.07 3.71
CA LEU A 99 -36.10 13.61 2.71
C LEU A 99 -34.74 14.35 2.77
N ASN A 100 -34.74 15.67 3.03
CA ASN A 100 -33.49 16.44 3.14
C ASN A 100 -32.66 16.01 4.35
N TRP A 101 -33.33 15.63 5.45
CA TRP A 101 -32.68 15.15 6.66
C TRP A 101 -32.00 13.79 6.40
N VAL A 102 -32.69 12.89 5.71
CA VAL A 102 -32.15 11.58 5.30
C VAL A 102 -30.95 11.75 4.37
N LEU A 103 -31.04 12.60 3.35
CA LEU A 103 -29.95 12.84 2.40
C LEU A 103 -28.72 13.47 3.06
N ALA A 104 -28.93 14.42 3.98
CA ALA A 104 -27.83 15.01 4.76
C ALA A 104 -27.11 13.94 5.60
N PHE A 105 -27.87 13.02 6.22
CA PHE A 105 -27.30 11.91 6.98
C PHE A 105 -26.51 10.94 6.10
N ILE A 106 -27.04 10.59 4.92
CA ILE A 106 -26.33 9.72 3.95
C ILE A 106 -25.00 10.35 3.52
N CYS A 107 -24.98 11.66 3.24
CA CYS A 107 -23.74 12.35 2.89
C CYS A 107 -22.70 12.25 4.01
N LEU A 108 -23.13 12.46 5.26
CA LEU A 108 -22.26 12.35 6.42
C LEU A 108 -21.77 10.91 6.63
N ALA A 109 -22.65 9.92 6.46
CA ALA A 109 -22.30 8.51 6.57
C ALA A 109 -21.24 8.11 5.53
N ILE A 110 -21.38 8.54 4.27
CA ILE A 110 -20.38 8.29 3.21
C ILE A 110 -19.03 8.87 3.60
N ILE A 111 -18.98 10.13 4.07
CA ILE A 111 -17.74 10.77 4.52
C ILE A 111 -17.10 9.95 5.65
N VAL A 112 -17.88 9.58 6.67
CA VAL A 112 -17.39 8.79 7.80
C VAL A 112 -16.86 7.43 7.33
N LEU A 113 -17.59 6.73 6.45
CA LEU A 113 -17.18 5.43 5.93
C LEU A 113 -15.89 5.51 5.11
N THR A 114 -15.70 6.54 4.28
CA THR A 114 -14.47 6.74 3.51
C THR A 114 -13.23 6.85 4.41
N TRP A 115 -13.31 7.68 5.46
CA TRP A 115 -12.22 7.86 6.41
C TRP A 115 -12.03 6.66 7.35
N TYR A 116 -13.14 6.03 7.75
CA TYR A 116 -13.11 4.82 8.55
C TYR A 116 -12.41 3.68 7.80
N ASN A 117 -12.77 3.45 6.53
CA ASN A 117 -12.15 2.40 5.71
C ASN A 117 -10.63 2.61 5.57
N THR A 118 -10.22 3.84 5.26
CA THR A 118 -8.80 4.20 5.10
C THR A 118 -8.00 3.96 6.38
N ARG A 119 -8.59 4.28 7.54
CA ARG A 119 -7.97 4.05 8.84
C ARG A 119 -7.97 2.57 9.22
N ARG A 120 -9.05 1.85 8.90
CA ARG A 120 -9.23 0.42 9.15
C ARG A 120 -8.15 -0.36 8.43
N ILE A 121 -8.04 -0.21 7.10
CA ILE A 121 -7.07 -0.92 6.25
C ILE A 121 -5.65 -0.80 6.79
N ARG A 122 -5.21 0.42 7.13
CA ARG A 122 -3.88 0.63 7.74
C ARG A 122 -3.66 -0.25 8.97
N LYS A 123 -4.63 -0.25 9.90
CA LYS A 123 -4.50 -1.01 11.14
C LYS A 123 -4.37 -2.52 10.90
N TYR A 124 -5.15 -3.06 9.96
CA TYR A 124 -5.10 -4.49 9.63
C TYR A 124 -3.80 -4.85 8.91
N LEU A 125 -3.37 -4.04 7.95
CA LEU A 125 -2.12 -4.27 7.23
C LEU A 125 -0.92 -4.30 8.19
N MET A 126 -0.81 -3.33 9.11
CA MET A 126 0.31 -3.31 10.07
C MET A 126 0.31 -4.51 11.02
N GLN A 127 -0.87 -5.05 11.34
CA GLN A 127 -0.97 -6.28 12.15
C GLN A 127 -0.55 -7.51 11.36
N ALA A 128 -0.86 -7.56 10.06
CA ALA A 128 -0.49 -8.66 9.18
C ALA A 128 1.01 -8.67 8.83
N LEU A 129 1.65 -7.50 8.76
CA LEU A 129 3.09 -7.40 8.47
C LEU A 129 3.99 -7.59 9.70
N LYS A 130 3.44 -7.47 10.91
CA LYS A 130 4.21 -7.60 12.16
C LYS A 130 5.01 -8.92 12.26
N PRO A 131 4.49 -10.09 11.85
CA PRO A 131 5.26 -11.33 11.85
C PRO A 131 6.43 -11.33 10.84
N LEU A 132 6.37 -10.51 9.79
CA LEU A 132 7.37 -10.43 8.72
C LEU A 132 8.52 -9.46 9.05
N GLU A 133 8.50 -8.82 10.23
CA GLU A 133 9.53 -7.86 10.64
C GLU A 133 10.93 -8.50 10.75
N ASP A 134 10.98 -9.80 11.02
CA ASP A 134 12.23 -10.56 11.14
C ASP A 134 12.69 -11.17 9.80
N ASP A 135 11.92 -10.99 8.72
CA ASP A 135 12.28 -11.47 7.38
C ASP A 135 13.47 -10.70 6.83
N LYS A 136 14.28 -11.38 6.04
CA LYS A 136 15.40 -10.79 5.32
C LYS A 136 15.17 -10.81 3.84
N TYR A 137 15.62 -9.76 3.17
CA TYR A 137 15.49 -9.59 1.74
C TYR A 137 16.83 -9.21 1.13
N VAL A 138 17.02 -9.50 -0.15
CA VAL A 138 18.12 -8.98 -0.98
C VAL A 138 17.54 -8.05 -2.01
N PHE A 139 18.05 -6.82 -2.03
CA PHE A 139 17.81 -5.89 -3.12
C PHE A 139 19.00 -5.91 -4.06
N THR A 140 18.75 -6.09 -5.35
CA THR A 140 19.77 -6.02 -6.40
C THR A 140 19.34 -5.04 -7.47
N LEU A 141 20.18 -4.05 -7.78
CA LEU A 141 19.96 -3.08 -8.84
C LEU A 141 20.74 -3.48 -10.09
N TYR A 142 20.10 -3.37 -11.24
CA TYR A 142 20.69 -3.42 -12.56
C TYR A 142 20.48 -2.08 -13.28
N ASP A 143 21.08 -1.91 -14.45
CA ASP A 143 20.97 -0.67 -15.21
C ASP A 143 19.54 -0.35 -15.66
N ASP A 144 18.72 -1.38 -15.90
CA ASP A 144 17.37 -1.27 -16.47
C ASP A 144 16.26 -1.84 -15.57
N SER A 145 16.63 -2.46 -14.45
CA SER A 145 15.70 -3.17 -13.58
C SER A 145 16.23 -3.30 -12.16
N PHE A 146 15.37 -3.72 -11.24
CA PHE A 146 15.79 -4.19 -9.92
C PHE A 146 15.14 -5.52 -9.59
N LYS A 147 15.76 -6.26 -8.67
CA LYS A 147 15.32 -7.54 -8.18
C LYS A 147 15.20 -7.53 -6.66
N ILE A 148 14.13 -8.12 -6.15
CA ILE A 148 13.90 -8.33 -4.71
C ILE A 148 13.73 -9.82 -4.47
N GLU A 149 14.52 -10.36 -3.55
CA GLU A 149 14.53 -11.78 -3.17
C GLU A 149 14.30 -11.91 -1.67
N THR A 150 13.40 -12.80 -1.26
CA THR A 150 13.23 -13.16 0.16
C THR A 150 14.27 -14.21 0.53
N LEU A 151 14.96 -14.00 1.64
CA LEU A 151 15.88 -14.97 2.24
C LEU A 151 15.14 -15.76 3.32
N PRO A 152 14.70 -16.99 3.00
CA PRO A 152 14.05 -17.84 3.99
C PRO A 152 15.01 -18.19 5.12
N THR A 153 14.49 -18.21 6.33
CA THR A 153 15.20 -18.68 7.52
C THR A 153 15.45 -20.19 7.45
N GLU A 154 16.42 -20.67 8.23
CA GLU A 154 16.72 -22.11 8.26
C GLU A 154 15.57 -22.94 8.84
N GLU A 155 14.69 -22.33 9.65
CA GLU A 155 13.50 -22.99 10.20
C GLU A 155 12.44 -23.19 9.11
N GLU A 156 12.14 -22.16 8.33
CA GLU A 156 11.21 -22.23 7.19
C GLU A 156 11.66 -23.25 6.14
N LYS A 157 12.97 -23.31 5.84
CA LYS A 157 13.52 -24.29 4.89
C LYS A 157 13.34 -25.75 5.34
N GLN A 158 13.12 -25.99 6.63
CA GLN A 158 12.94 -27.34 7.19
C GLN A 158 11.48 -27.79 7.20
N GLU A 159 10.53 -26.91 6.89
CA GLU A 159 9.11 -27.25 6.79
C GLU A 159 8.86 -28.14 5.56
N GLU A 160 8.02 -29.18 5.72
CA GLU A 160 7.80 -30.19 4.66
C GLU A 160 7.10 -29.61 3.41
N ASP A 161 6.38 -28.50 3.58
CA ASP A 161 5.66 -27.75 2.55
C ASP A 161 6.37 -26.46 2.12
N PHE A 162 7.66 -26.31 2.47
CA PHE A 162 8.43 -25.14 2.08
C PHE A 162 8.46 -24.97 0.55
N THR A 163 7.89 -23.86 0.10
CA THR A 163 7.97 -23.40 -1.28
C THR A 163 8.72 -22.06 -1.30
N PRO A 164 9.90 -21.97 -1.95
CA PRO A 164 10.65 -20.74 -1.97
C PRO A 164 9.87 -19.66 -2.72
N VAL A 165 9.78 -18.47 -2.13
CA VAL A 165 9.14 -17.32 -2.75
C VAL A 165 9.96 -16.93 -3.99
N PRO A 166 9.36 -16.88 -5.19
CA PRO A 166 10.08 -16.53 -6.40
C PRO A 166 10.60 -15.07 -6.34
N PRO A 167 11.82 -14.80 -6.84
CA PRO A 167 12.35 -13.44 -6.97
C PRO A 167 11.43 -12.56 -7.78
N ARG A 168 11.21 -11.31 -7.35
CA ARG A 168 10.50 -10.32 -8.16
C ARG A 168 11.48 -9.42 -8.88
N ILE A 169 11.36 -9.39 -10.21
CA ILE A 169 12.15 -8.50 -11.08
C ILE A 169 11.22 -7.42 -11.63
N VAL A 170 11.65 -6.17 -11.56
CA VAL A 170 10.87 -5.00 -12.03
C VAL A 170 11.76 -4.14 -12.91
N GLY A 171 11.35 -3.95 -14.17
CA GLY A 171 12.00 -3.04 -15.10
C GLY A 171 11.60 -1.59 -14.87
N PHE A 172 12.53 -0.66 -15.10
CA PHE A 172 12.27 0.79 -14.97
C PHE A 172 11.35 1.34 -16.07
N GLU A 173 11.22 0.64 -17.19
CA GLU A 173 10.28 0.99 -18.25
C GLU A 173 8.81 0.71 -17.88
N ASP A 174 8.54 0.08 -16.74
CA ASP A 174 7.16 -0.12 -16.27
C ASP A 174 6.51 1.22 -15.92
N ILE A 175 5.47 1.56 -16.68
CA ILE A 175 4.71 2.84 -16.64
C ILE A 175 4.04 3.06 -15.27
N SER A 176 4.13 2.11 -14.36
CA SER A 176 3.46 2.13 -13.06
C SER A 176 4.39 2.10 -11.84
N LEU A 177 5.69 2.36 -12.05
CA LEU A 177 6.68 2.46 -11.00
C LEU A 177 6.84 3.90 -10.50
N ASN A 178 6.61 4.13 -9.21
CA ASN A 178 6.87 5.40 -8.54
C ASN A 178 7.85 5.20 -7.38
N VAL A 179 8.73 6.17 -7.13
CA VAL A 179 9.64 6.15 -5.98
C VAL A 179 9.48 7.42 -5.18
N LEU A 180 9.17 7.28 -3.88
CA LEU A 180 9.18 8.38 -2.93
C LEU A 180 10.41 8.25 -2.04
N GLU A 181 11.24 9.29 -1.95
CA GLU A 181 12.39 9.31 -1.05
C GLU A 181 12.18 10.31 0.08
N ASN A 182 12.50 9.90 1.31
CA ASN A 182 12.59 10.80 2.47
C ASN A 182 13.93 10.61 3.20
N ASP A 183 14.13 11.26 4.34
CA ASP A 183 15.40 11.17 5.09
C ASP A 183 15.70 9.76 5.64
N GLU A 184 14.70 8.90 5.75
CA GLU A 184 14.79 7.59 6.41
C GLU A 184 14.82 6.42 5.42
N MET A 185 14.20 6.53 4.25
CA MET A 185 13.96 5.39 3.35
C MET A 185 13.66 5.81 1.91
N PHE A 186 13.80 4.86 0.99
CA PHE A 186 13.20 4.88 -0.33
C PHE A 186 11.94 4.01 -0.33
N ILE A 187 10.84 4.51 -0.86
CA ILE A 187 9.54 3.85 -0.91
C ILE A 187 9.21 3.63 -2.38
N ILE A 188 9.36 2.39 -2.83
CA ILE A 188 9.09 2.00 -4.21
C ILE A 188 7.65 1.53 -4.28
N ILE A 189 6.88 2.04 -5.23
CA ILE A 189 5.45 1.83 -5.37
C ILE A 189 5.20 1.33 -6.77
N LEU A 190 4.72 0.10 -6.90
CA LEU A 190 4.44 -0.53 -8.18
C LEU A 190 2.93 -0.71 -8.35
N LYS A 191 2.38 -0.26 -9.48
CA LYS A 191 0.94 -0.34 -9.83
C LYS A 191 -0.01 0.31 -8.82
N LYS A 192 0.51 1.07 -7.84
CA LYS A 192 -0.23 1.59 -6.67
C LYS A 192 -0.83 0.48 -5.80
N GLU A 193 -0.26 -0.72 -5.86
CA GLU A 193 -0.74 -1.91 -5.15
C GLU A 193 0.37 -2.48 -4.27
N THR A 194 1.60 -2.56 -4.80
CA THR A 194 2.75 -3.11 -4.07
C THR A 194 3.67 -1.98 -3.61
N ILE A 195 4.14 -2.07 -2.36
CA ILE A 195 5.08 -1.12 -1.77
C ILE A 195 6.32 -1.90 -1.30
N TYR A 196 7.50 -1.45 -1.71
CA TYR A 196 8.78 -1.90 -1.16
C TYR A 196 9.44 -0.77 -0.39
N VAL A 197 10.02 -1.12 0.75
CA VAL A 197 10.64 -0.17 1.67
C VAL A 197 12.12 -0.49 1.77
N LEU A 198 12.97 0.46 1.35
CA LEU A 198 14.42 0.36 1.48
C LEU A 198 14.88 1.39 2.50
N ALA A 199 15.01 0.97 3.76
CA ALA A 199 15.42 1.85 4.85
C ALA A 199 16.90 2.26 4.71
N LYS A 200 17.18 3.56 4.74
CA LYS A 200 18.55 4.10 4.61
C LYS A 200 19.51 3.60 5.70
N ARG A 201 19.00 3.17 6.86
CA ARG A 201 19.82 2.60 7.94
C ARG A 201 20.60 1.34 7.54
N VAL A 202 20.12 0.58 6.55
CA VAL A 202 20.76 -0.67 6.09
C VAL A 202 21.73 -0.44 4.93
N MET A 203 21.88 0.83 4.50
CA MET A 203 22.70 1.21 3.36
C MET A 203 23.78 2.20 3.76
N ASN A 204 24.97 2.06 3.19
CA ASN A 204 25.99 3.10 3.28
C ASN A 204 25.68 4.30 2.37
N GLU A 205 26.35 5.43 2.60
CA GLU A 205 26.11 6.66 1.83
C GLU A 205 26.31 6.49 0.33
N GLN A 206 27.28 5.67 -0.08
CA GLN A 206 27.55 5.39 -1.50
C GLN A 206 26.39 4.63 -2.15
N GLN A 207 25.84 3.61 -1.47
CA GLN A 207 24.67 2.85 -1.95
C GLN A 207 23.45 3.76 -2.06
N GLN A 208 23.21 4.62 -1.06
CA GLN A 208 22.09 5.57 -1.09
C GLN A 208 22.23 6.56 -2.24
N GLU A 209 23.43 7.07 -2.50
CA GLU A 209 23.67 8.01 -3.60
C GLU A 209 23.50 7.33 -4.97
N THR A 210 24.01 6.11 -5.13
CA THR A 210 23.83 5.33 -6.36
C THR A 210 22.35 5.05 -6.63
N LEU A 211 21.59 4.64 -5.60
CA LEU A 211 20.14 4.43 -5.72
C LEU A 211 19.40 5.70 -6.10
N ARG A 212 19.65 6.80 -5.37
CA ARG A 212 19.05 8.11 -5.62
C ARG A 212 19.31 8.57 -7.05
N LYS A 213 20.57 8.51 -7.48
CA LYS A 213 20.97 8.89 -8.83
C LYS A 213 20.25 8.02 -9.87
N THR A 214 20.24 6.70 -9.68
CA THR A 214 19.60 5.78 -10.63
C THR A 214 18.09 6.05 -10.74
N PHE A 215 17.39 6.15 -9.60
CA PHE A 215 15.94 6.41 -9.61
C PHE A 215 15.60 7.79 -10.18
N SER A 216 16.35 8.84 -9.81
CA SER A 216 16.10 10.19 -10.33
C SER A 216 16.39 10.31 -11.83
N GLU A 217 17.43 9.65 -12.34
CA GLU A 217 17.78 9.68 -13.77
C GLU A 217 16.80 8.87 -14.64
N LEU A 218 16.33 7.71 -14.14
CA LEU A 218 15.49 6.81 -14.94
C LEU A 218 13.99 7.09 -14.81
N LEU A 219 13.52 7.60 -13.67
CA LEU A 219 12.09 7.79 -13.41
C LEU A 219 11.63 9.23 -13.58
N ASP A 220 12.53 10.22 -13.60
CA ASP A 220 12.24 11.66 -13.74
C ASP A 220 11.01 12.11 -12.91
N SER A 221 9.83 12.25 -13.54
CA SER A 221 8.58 12.67 -12.88
C SER A 221 7.99 11.66 -11.88
N ASP A 222 8.38 10.39 -11.99
CA ASP A 222 7.89 9.31 -11.14
C ASP A 222 8.76 9.10 -9.89
N TYR A 223 9.86 9.83 -9.77
CA TYR A 223 10.67 9.95 -8.56
C TYR A 223 10.39 11.29 -7.85
N GLU A 224 10.13 11.24 -6.54
CA GLU A 224 9.80 12.44 -5.75
C GLU A 224 10.47 12.40 -4.38
N MET A 225 11.09 13.51 -3.98
CA MET A 225 11.52 13.72 -2.59
C MET A 225 10.38 14.28 -1.74
N ILE A 226 10.10 13.65 -0.61
CA ILE A 226 9.02 14.01 0.32
C ILE A 226 9.56 14.31 1.72
N ASP A 227 8.95 15.29 2.40
CA ASP A 227 9.24 15.59 3.80
C ASP A 227 8.66 14.50 4.73
N ASN A 228 9.34 14.23 5.86
CA ASN A 228 8.86 13.34 6.93
C ASN A 228 7.64 13.87 7.74
N LYS A 229 6.95 14.92 7.29
CA LYS A 229 5.86 15.60 8.03
C LYS A 229 4.64 14.75 8.30
#